data_AF-A0A352W2A7-F1
#
_entry.id   AF-A0A352W2A7-F1
#
_cell.length_a   1.000
_cell.length_b   1.000
_cell.length_c   1.000
_cell.angle_alpha   90.00
_cell.angle_beta   90.00
_cell.angle_gamma   90.00
#
_symmetry.space_group_name_H-M   'P 1'
#
loop_
_entity.id
_entity.type
_entity.pdbx_description
1 polymer ?
#
loop_
_entity_poly.entity_id
_entity_poly.type
_entity_poly.pdbx_seq_one_letter_code
_entity_poly.pdbx_strand_id
1 'polypeptide(L)' 'NAKKYIEKGNLGGKKLPDGSKNPIHGAAVIGDTVGDPFKDTAGPSLNILIKLMSMVSVVFAGVVVSYHLVF' A
#
# COMPACT_ATOMS: atom_id res chain seq x y z
N ASN A 1 3.58 -3.43 -13.08
CA ASN A 1 3.43 -4.38 -11.97
C ASN A 1 4.24 -5.63 -12.28
N ALA A 2 5.16 -6.01 -11.38
CA ALA A 2 6.18 -7.05 -11.65
C ALA A 2 5.56 -8.42 -11.93
N LYS A 3 4.50 -8.79 -11.19
CA LYS A 3 3.73 -10.03 -11.42
C LYS A 3 3.17 -10.12 -12.84
N LYS A 4 2.46 -9.08 -13.31
CA LYS A 4 1.89 -9.03 -14.68
C LYS A 4 2.97 -9.06 -15.77
N TYR A 5 4.17 -8.56 -15.50
CA TYR A 5 5.29 -8.60 -16.43
C TYR A 5 5.80 -10.04 -16.63
N ILE A 6 5.90 -10.81 -15.54
CA ILE A 6 6.28 -12.23 -15.60
C ILE A 6 5.18 -13.07 -16.24
N GLU A 7 3.90 -12.78 -15.96
CA GLU A 7 2.75 -13.46 -16.58
C GLU A 7 2.68 -13.26 -18.10
N LYS A 8 3.24 -12.16 -18.64
CA LYS A 8 3.31 -11.90 -20.08
C LYS A 8 4.40 -12.70 -20.81
N GLY A 9 5.20 -13.49 -20.10
CA GLY A 9 6.20 -14.37 -20.70
C GLY A 9 7.63 -13.85 -20.69
N ASN A 10 7.88 -12.60 -20.27
CA ASN A 10 9.22 -11.98 -20.30
C ASN A 10 10.27 -12.67 -19.41
N LEU A 11 9.87 -13.57 -18.49
CA LEU A 11 10.76 -14.30 -17.58
C LEU A 11 10.35 -15.78 -17.45
N GLY A 12 9.92 -16.41 -18.54
CA GLY A 12 9.49 -17.82 -18.54
C GLY A 12 8.05 -18.03 -18.06
N GLY A 13 7.21 -16.99 -18.09
CA GLY A 13 5.77 -17.11 -17.85
C GLY A 13 5.40 -17.67 -16.47
N LYS A 14 4.20 -18.24 -16.36
CA LYS A 14 3.75 -18.94 -15.13
C LYS A 14 4.44 -20.30 -14.93
N LYS A 15 4.87 -20.93 -16.02
CA LYS A 15 5.54 -22.23 -16.05
C LYS A 15 6.73 -22.15 -17.01
N LEU A 16 7.84 -22.73 -16.58
CA LEU A 16 9.05 -22.88 -17.38
C LEU A 16 8.79 -23.79 -18.60
N PRO A 17 9.64 -23.76 -19.64
CA PRO A 17 9.47 -24.54 -20.88
C PRO A 17 9.42 -26.06 -20.68
N ASP A 18 9.93 -26.55 -19.55
CA ASP A 18 9.93 -27.94 -19.11
C ASP A 18 8.61 -28.34 -18.39
N GLY A 19 7.67 -27.41 -18.24
CA GLY A 19 6.42 -27.60 -17.50
C GLY A 19 6.53 -27.37 -15.99
N SER A 20 7.73 -27.09 -15.47
CA SER A 20 7.99 -26.82 -14.05
C SER A 20 7.44 -25.46 -13.61
N LYS A 21 7.16 -25.32 -12.31
CA LYS A 21 6.71 -24.04 -11.74
C LYS A 21 7.84 -23.01 -11.83
N ASN A 22 7.54 -21.81 -12.31
CA ASN A 22 8.52 -20.74 -12.38
C ASN A 22 8.73 -20.10 -10.97
N PRO A 23 9.92 -20.23 -10.35
CA PRO A 23 10.18 -19.67 -9.03
C PRO A 23 10.09 -18.13 -9.03
N ILE A 24 10.40 -17.48 -10.16
CA ILE A 24 10.30 -16.02 -10.31
C ILE A 24 8.85 -15.56 -10.28
N HIS A 25 7.93 -16.31 -10.90
CA HIS A 25 6.49 -16.04 -10.81
C HIS A 25 5.99 -16.20 -9.37
N GLY A 26 6.43 -17.24 -8.66
CA GLY A 26 6.09 -17.45 -7.25
C GLY A 26 6.53 -16.28 -6.35
N ALA A 27 7.77 -15.83 -6.49
CA ALA A 27 8.29 -14.69 -5.73
C ALA A 27 7.51 -13.39 -6.05
N ALA A 28 7.15 -13.16 -7.30
CA ALA A 28 6.36 -11.99 -7.70
C ALA A 28 4.91 -12.04 -7.21
N VAL A 29 4.32 -13.23 -7.09
CA VAL A 29 2.99 -13.42 -6.46
C VAL A 29 3.06 -13.07 -4.97
N ILE A 30 4.08 -13.55 -4.25
CA ILE A 30 4.27 -13.24 -2.83
C ILE A 30 4.47 -11.73 -2.63
N GLY A 31 5.32 -11.10 -3.45
CA GLY A 31 5.53 -9.65 -3.38
C GLY A 31 4.27 -8.83 -3.69
N ASP A 32 3.41 -9.30 -4.58
CA ASP A 32 2.12 -8.67 -4.85
C ASP A 32 1.20 -8.80 -3.62
N THR A 33 1.04 -10.02 -3.09
CA THR A 33 0.20 -10.30 -1.91
C THR A 33 0.63 -9.55 -0.65
N VAL A 34 1.94 -9.40 -0.40
CA VAL A 34 2.44 -8.59 0.72
C VAL A 34 2.23 -7.10 0.45
N GLY A 35 2.33 -6.67 -0.81
CA GLY A 35 2.19 -5.28 -1.19
C GLY A 35 0.75 -4.78 -1.20
N ASP A 36 -0.22 -5.61 -1.59
CA ASP A 36 -1.64 -5.21 -1.79
C ASP A 36 -2.26 -4.51 -0.57
N PRO A 37 -2.05 -4.97 0.68
CA PRO A 37 -2.51 -4.22 1.86
C PRO A 37 -1.92 -2.80 1.94
N PHE A 38 -0.67 -2.60 1.55
CA PHE A 38 -0.03 -1.28 1.57
C PHE A 38 -0.50 -0.37 0.43
N LYS A 39 -0.69 -0.92 -0.78
CA LYS A 39 -1.10 -0.11 -1.95
C LYS A 39 -2.59 0.21 -1.93
N ASP A 40 -3.44 -0.74 -1.57
CA ASP A 40 -4.89 -0.63 -1.74
C ASP A 40 -5.60 -0.23 -0.44
N THR A 41 -5.01 -0.50 0.73
CA THR A 41 -5.61 -0.14 2.03
C THR A 41 -4.85 1.00 2.70
N ALA A 42 -3.59 0.79 3.10
CA ALA A 42 -2.87 1.79 3.90
C ALA A 42 -2.55 3.09 3.13
N GLY A 43 -2.22 2.98 1.84
CA GLY A 43 -1.90 4.12 0.97
C GLY A 43 -3.04 5.14 0.88
N PRO A 44 -4.26 4.74 0.44
CA PRO A 44 -5.42 5.63 0.40
C PRO A 44 -5.82 6.15 1.80
N SER A 45 -5.70 5.33 2.84
CA SER A 45 -6.04 5.73 4.22
C SER A 45 -5.15 6.84 4.77
N LEU A 46 -3.86 6.87 4.42
CA LEU A 46 -2.93 7.92 4.89
C LEU A 46 -3.31 9.31 4.38
N ASN A 47 -3.75 9.42 3.13
CA ASN A 47 -4.20 10.71 2.57
C ASN A 47 -5.44 11.24 3.31
N ILE A 48 -6.37 10.34 3.63
CA ILE A 48 -7.59 10.69 4.38
C ILE A 48 -7.24 11.07 5.83
N LEU A 49 -6.34 10.32 6.47
CA LEU A 49 -5.89 10.58 7.83
C LEU A 49 -5.33 12.00 7.98
N ILE A 50 -4.44 12.42 7.07
CA ILE A 50 -3.85 13.76 7.09
C ILE A 50 -4.91 14.83 6.89
N LYS A 51 -5.84 14.61 5.95
CA LYS A 51 -6.91 15.57 5.64
C LYS A 51 -7.88 15.73 6.82
N LEU A 52 -8.21 14.64 7.49
CA LEU A 52 -9.06 14.65 8.69
C LEU A 52 -8.35 15.25 9.89
N MET A 53 -7.08 14.90 10.14
CA MET A 53 -6.27 15.52 11.20
C MET A 53 -6.21 17.04 11.05
N SER A 54 -5.97 17.54 9.84
CA SER A 54 -5.98 18.99 9.57
C SER A 54 -7.35 19.63 9.82
N MET A 55 -8.44 18.98 9.39
CA MET A 55 -9.79 19.49 9.62
C MET A 55 -10.16 19.53 11.11
N VAL A 56 -9.86 18.45 11.85
CA VAL A 56 -10.07 18.38 13.30
C VAL A 56 -9.22 19.45 14.00
N SER A 57 -7.95 19.62 13.61
CA SER A 57 -7.08 20.65 14.18
C SER A 57 -7.65 22.05 14.00
N VAL A 58 -8.22 22.38 12.84
CA VAL A 58 -8.81 23.71 12.58
C VAL A 58 -10.08 23.92 13.39
N VAL A 59 -10.98 22.92 13.44
CA VAL A 59 -12.23 23.01 14.20
C VAL A 59 -11.97 23.17 15.69
N PHE A 60 -11.00 22.42 16.23
CA PHE A 60 -10.66 22.45 17.65
C PHE A 60 -9.65 23.55 18.01
N ALA A 61 -9.07 24.27 17.05
CA ALA A 61 -8.06 25.30 17.32
C ALA A 61 -8.51 26.32 18.38
N GLY A 62 -9.74 26.82 18.29
CA GLY A 62 -10.28 27.79 19.25
C GLY A 62 -10.47 27.21 20.66
N VAL A 63 -10.85 25.94 20.76
CA VAL A 63 -11.00 25.23 22.05
C VAL A 63 -9.63 24.95 22.66
N VAL A 64 -8.68 24.47 21.86
CA VAL A 64 -7.30 24.22 22.30
C VAL A 64 -6.65 25.51 22.78
N VAL A 65 -6.74 26.62 22.04
CA VAL A 65 -6.17 27.90 22.49
C VAL A 65 -6.80 28.38 23.80
N SER A 66 -8.12 28.25 23.96
CA SER A 66 -8.84 28.74 25.15
C SER A 66 -8.64 27.88 26.40
N TYR A 67 -8.38 26.58 26.25
CA TYR A 67 -8.32 25.62 27.36
C TYR A 67 -7.03 24.78 27.39
N HIS A 68 -5.98 25.14 26.63
CA HIS A 68 -4.72 24.42 26.70
C HIS A 68 -4.13 24.52 28.12
N LEU A 69 -3.94 23.36 28.75
CA LEU A 69 -3.26 23.22 30.02
C LEU A 69 -1.75 23.23 29.77
N VAL A 70 -1.19 24.42 29.57
CA VAL A 70 0.25 24.61 29.71
C VAL A 70 0.51 24.95 31.17
N PHE A 71 1.10 23.97 31.88
CA PHE A 71 1.88 24.20 33.08
C PHE A 71 3.28 24.66 32.71
#